data_AF-A0A379F4E8-F1
#
_entry.id   AF-A0A379F4E8-F1
#
_cell.length_a   1.000
_cell.length_b   1.000
_cell.length_c   1.000
_cell.angle_alpha   90.00
_cell.angle_beta   90.00
_cell.angle_gamma   90.00
#
_symmetry.space_group_name_H-M   'P 1'
#
loop_
_entity.id
_entity.type
_entity.pdbx_description
1 polymer ?
#
loop_
_entity_poly.entity_id
_entity_poly.type
_entity_poly.pdbx_seq_one_letter_code
_entity_poly.pdbx_strand_id
1 'polypeptide(L)'
;MQPIGTILYNEKVTDDLIEHEFDHLFLGFSDKTPQCHPDEVMDHRWISLNELYHDVEKHPENYSAWFCHILMALGIEQFTRWSKNIT
;
A
#
# COMPACT_ATOMS: atom_id res chain seq x y z
N MET A 1 -12.08 1.70 9.90
CA MET A 1 -11.62 1.61 8.50
C MET A 1 -12.85 1.76 7.59
N GLN A 2 -12.69 2.29 6.38
CA GLN A 2 -13.74 2.47 5.38
C GLN A 2 -13.29 1.90 4.04
N PRO A 3 -14.18 1.27 3.25
CA PRO A 3 -13.86 0.83 1.90
C PRO A 3 -13.67 2.04 0.97
N ILE A 4 -12.62 2.00 0.15
CA ILE A 4 -12.23 3.12 -0.73
C ILE A 4 -12.20 2.75 -2.21
N GLY A 5 -12.21 1.45 -2.54
CA GLY A 5 -12.26 0.98 -3.92
C GLY A 5 -11.88 -0.49 -4.05
N THR A 6 -11.72 -0.91 -5.30
CA THR A 6 -11.24 -2.24 -5.66
C THR A 6 -10.26 -2.15 -6.82
N ILE A 7 -9.37 -3.13 -6.95
CA ILE A 7 -8.42 -3.23 -8.06
C ILE A 7 -8.22 -4.68 -8.49
N LEU A 8 -8.12 -4.92 -9.80
CA LEU A 8 -7.73 -6.21 -10.36
C LEU A 8 -6.33 -6.05 -10.94
N TYR A 9 -5.39 -6.88 -10.51
CA TYR A 9 -4.01 -6.82 -11.01
C TYR A 9 -3.45 -8.22 -11.25
N ASN A 10 -2.43 -8.31 -12.11
CA ASN A 10 -1.73 -9.54 -12.41
C ASN A 10 -0.24 -9.22 -12.52
N GLU A 11 0.53 -9.60 -11.50
CA GLU A 11 1.94 -9.26 -11.36
C GLU A 11 2.79 -10.49 -11.08
N LYS A 12 3.95 -10.56 -11.75
CA LYS A 12 4.94 -11.61 -11.51
C LYS A 12 5.84 -11.18 -10.35
N VAL A 13 5.75 -11.90 -9.23
CA VAL A 13 6.51 -11.60 -8.00
C VAL A 13 7.90 -12.24 -8.05
N THR A 14 7.96 -13.50 -8.44
CA THR A 14 9.21 -14.26 -8.65
C THR A 14 9.09 -15.09 -9.92
N ASP A 15 10.14 -15.84 -10.28
CA ASP A 15 10.07 -16.73 -11.44
C ASP A 15 8.97 -17.79 -11.34
N ASP A 16 8.62 -18.21 -10.13
CA ASP A 16 7.65 -19.27 -9.86
C ASP A 16 6.36 -18.77 -9.20
N LEU A 17 6.21 -17.46 -8.97
CA LEU A 17 5.06 -16.88 -8.30
C LEU A 17 4.45 -15.71 -9.09
N ILE A 18 3.15 -15.80 -9.33
CA ILE A 18 2.32 -14.75 -9.90
C ILE A 18 1.20 -14.46 -8.91
N GLU A 19 0.98 -13.18 -8.62
CA GLU A 19 -0.21 -12.68 -7.94
C GLU A 19 -1.21 -12.24 -9.01
N HIS A 20 -2.40 -12.83 -9.03
CA HIS A 20 -3.51 -12.42 -9.90
C HIS A 20 -4.75 -12.27 -9.03
N GLU A 21 -4.94 -11.08 -8.50
CA GLU A 21 -5.83 -10.83 -7.37
C GLU A 21 -6.83 -9.70 -7.64
N PHE A 22 -8.02 -9.86 -7.07
CA PHE A 22 -9.04 -8.82 -7.01
C PHE A 22 -9.13 -8.29 -5.58
N ASP A 23 -8.48 -7.15 -5.34
CA ASP A 23 -8.31 -6.59 -4.01
C ASP A 23 -9.38 -5.56 -3.67
N HIS A 24 -9.81 -5.61 -2.42
CA HIS A 24 -10.69 -4.62 -1.80
C HIS A 24 -9.86 -3.68 -0.92
N LEU A 25 -9.83 -2.41 -1.27
CA LEU A 25 -8.99 -1.42 -0.60
C LEU A 25 -9.75 -0.76 0.55
N PHE A 26 -9.07 -0.64 1.70
CA PHE A 26 -9.60 -0.01 2.91
C PHE A 26 -8.65 1.06 3.44
N LEU A 27 -9.21 2.14 3.97
CA LEU A 27 -8.46 3.22 4.65
C LEU A 27 -8.93 3.39 6.08
N GLY A 28 -8.01 3.64 7.01
CA GLY A 28 -8.32 3.92 8.41
C GLY A 28 -7.28 4.83 9.04
N PHE A 29 -7.66 5.46 10.14
CA PHE A 29 -6.82 6.35 10.94
C PHE A 29 -6.68 5.77 12.34
N SER A 30 -5.48 5.87 12.90
CA SER A 30 -5.18 5.43 14.25
C SER A 30 -3.96 6.17 14.77
N ASP A 31 -4.08 6.72 15.97
CA ASP A 31 -2.95 7.28 16.72
C ASP A 31 -2.25 6.22 17.58
N LYS A 32 -2.75 4.97 17.57
CA LYS A 32 -2.12 3.85 18.28
C LYS A 32 -0.91 3.35 17.50
N THR A 33 0.20 3.13 18.21
CA THR A 33 1.36 2.41 17.67
C THR A 33 0.99 0.95 17.37
N PRO A 34 1.37 0.40 16.20
CA PRO A 34 1.15 -1.01 15.88
C PRO A 34 1.73 -1.95 16.93
N GLN A 35 0.94 -2.93 17.37
CA GLN A 35 1.41 -4.06 18.18
C GLN A 35 1.59 -5.26 17.27
N CYS A 36 2.79 -5.38 16.70
CA CYS A 36 3.13 -6.37 15.69
C CYS A 36 3.40 -7.75 16.31
N HIS A 37 2.93 -8.82 15.65
CA HIS A 37 3.39 -10.17 15.95
C HIS A 37 4.73 -10.40 15.23
N PRO A 38 5.81 -10.79 15.93
CA PRO A 38 7.16 -10.83 15.35
C PRO A 38 7.33 -11.87 14.24
N ASP A 39 6.51 -12.93 14.23
CA ASP A 39 6.54 -13.93 13.16
C ASP A 39 5.98 -13.41 11.83
N GLU A 40 5.19 -12.32 11.86
CA GLU A 40 4.51 -11.76 10.68
C GLU A 40 5.10 -10.41 10.26
N VAL A 41 5.50 -9.58 11.24
CA VAL A 41 5.98 -8.22 10.99
C VAL A 41 7.28 -7.99 11.76
N MET A 42 8.36 -7.85 11.00
CA MET A 42 9.69 -7.64 11.56
C MET A 42 9.95 -6.20 12.02
N ASP A 43 9.36 -5.21 11.35
CA ASP A 43 9.50 -3.79 11.67
C ASP A 43 8.37 -2.96 11.04
N HIS A 44 8.17 -1.72 11.49
CA HIS A 44 7.25 -0.76 10.90
C HIS A 44 7.83 0.66 10.95
N ARG A 45 7.48 1.49 9.96
CA ARG A 45 7.82 2.92 9.95
C ARG A 45 6.62 3.77 9.58
N TRP A 46 6.54 4.95 10.19
CA TRP A 46 5.66 6.02 9.73
C TRP A 46 6.40 6.85 8.68
N ILE A 47 5.78 7.08 7.53
CA ILE A 47 6.34 7.84 6.40
C ILE A 47 5.23 8.69 5.77
N SER A 48 5.57 9.89 5.28
CA SER A 48 4.59 10.71 4.57
C SER A 48 4.27 10.14 3.19
N LEU A 49 3.06 10.36 2.68
CA LEU A 49 2.65 9.86 1.36
C LEU A 49 3.56 10.36 0.23
N ASN A 50 4.02 11.62 0.30
CA ASN A 50 4.92 12.18 -0.70
C ASN A 50 6.28 11.49 -0.68
N GLU A 51 6.87 11.29 0.49
CA GLU A 51 8.16 10.59 0.61
C GLU A 51 8.01 9.14 0.15
N LEU A 52 6.95 8.45 0.56
CA LEU A 52 6.66 7.07 0.19
C LEU A 52 6.54 6.88 -1.32
N TYR A 53 5.82 7.78 -2.00
CA TYR A 53 5.68 7.72 -3.46
C TYR A 53 7.03 7.88 -4.17
N HIS A 54 7.84 8.86 -3.78
CA HIS A 54 9.18 9.03 -4.37
C HIS A 54 10.14 7.88 -4.03
N ASP A 55 9.98 7.27 -2.85
CA ASP A 55 10.80 6.13 -2.44
C ASP A 55 10.44 4.87 -3.23
N VAL A 56 9.14 4.62 -3.47
CA VAL A 56 8.66 3.55 -4.36
C VAL A 56 9.10 3.76 -5.80
N GLU A 57 9.08 4.99 -6.32
CA GLU A 57 9.57 5.29 -7.67
C GLU A 57 11.08 5.03 -7.83
N LYS A 58 11.87 5.31 -6.78
CA LYS A 58 13.33 5.18 -6.82
C LYS A 58 13.83 3.78 -6.48
N HIS A 59 13.14 3.10 -5.57
CA HIS A 59 13.54 1.83 -4.97
C HIS A 59 12.35 0.85 -4.91
N PRO A 60 11.70 0.53 -6.04
CA PRO A 60 10.54 -0.35 -6.07
C PRO A 60 10.85 -1.76 -5.53
N GLU A 61 12.11 -2.19 -5.59
CA GLU A 61 12.60 -3.49 -5.07
C GLU A 61 12.50 -3.63 -3.54
N ASN A 62 12.35 -2.53 -2.81
CA ASN A 62 12.19 -2.54 -1.36
C ASN A 62 10.72 -2.80 -0.93
N TYR A 63 9.81 -2.94 -1.89
CA TYR A 63 8.37 -3.04 -1.67
C TYR A 63 7.79 -4.29 -2.35
N SER A 64 6.63 -4.75 -1.89
CA SER A 64 5.91 -5.80 -2.60
C SER A 64 5.37 -5.29 -3.93
N ALA A 65 5.28 -6.20 -4.90
CA ALA A 65 4.79 -5.90 -6.25
C ALA A 65 3.37 -5.29 -6.22
N TRP A 66 2.46 -5.88 -5.44
CA TRP A 66 1.11 -5.36 -5.25
C TRP A 66 1.11 -3.93 -4.70
N PHE A 67 1.99 -3.60 -3.75
CA PHE A 67 2.01 -2.30 -3.11
C PHE A 67 2.45 -1.22 -4.09
N CYS A 68 3.51 -1.51 -4.86
CA CYS A 68 3.96 -0.67 -5.97
C CYS A 68 2.84 -0.48 -7.01
N HIS A 69 2.20 -1.57 -7.45
CA HIS A 69 1.14 -1.52 -8.46
C HIS A 69 -0.01 -0.60 -8.01
N ILE A 70 -0.52 -0.80 -6.80
CA ILE A 70 -1.65 -0.03 -6.26
C ILE A 70 -1.28 1.45 -6.09
N LEU A 71 -0.11 1.73 -5.49
CA LEU A 71 0.32 3.11 -5.24
C LEU A 71 0.51 3.89 -6.55
N MET A 72 1.15 3.27 -7.54
CA MET A 72 1.44 3.90 -8.82
C MET A 72 0.19 4.02 -9.71
N ALA A 73 -0.70 3.02 -9.69
CA ALA A 73 -1.94 3.06 -10.47
C ALA A 73 -2.94 4.11 -9.98
N LEU A 74 -3.00 4.33 -8.66
CA LEU A 74 -3.90 5.31 -8.05
C LEU A 74 -3.28 6.71 -7.96
N GLY A 75 -1.98 6.80 -7.74
CA GLY A 75 -1.26 8.06 -7.56
C GLY A 75 -1.60 8.79 -6.25
N ILE A 76 -0.74 9.74 -5.85
CA ILE A 76 -0.87 10.49 -4.59
C ILE A 76 -2.21 11.24 -4.49
N GLU A 77 -2.74 11.72 -5.61
CA GLU A 77 -3.98 12.50 -5.65
C GLU A 77 -5.19 11.70 -5.12
N GLN A 78 -5.29 10.42 -5.46
CA GLN A 78 -6.38 9.56 -5.01
C GLN A 78 -6.30 9.31 -3.50
N PHE A 79 -5.12 9.01 -2.98
CA PHE A 79 -4.90 8.85 -1.54
C PHE A 79 -5.18 10.15 -0.77
N THR A 80 -4.79 11.30 -1.34
CA THR A 80 -5.08 12.63 -0.77
C THR A 80 -6.58 12.93 -0.78
N ARG A 81 -7.30 12.49 -1.81
CA ARG A 81 -8.76 12.64 -1.88
C ARG A 81 -9.44 11.77 -0.84
N TRP A 82 -9.03 10.52 -0.69
CA TRP A 82 -9.59 9.63 0.32
C TRP A 82 -9.31 10.12 1.73
N SER A 83 -8.12 10.66 2.02
CA SER A 83 -7.84 11.18 3.36
C SER A 83 -8.74 12.34 3.75
N LYS A 84 -9.03 13.26 2.83
CA LYS A 84 -9.92 14.42 3.05
C LYS A 84 -11.39 14.06 3.24
N ASN A 85 -11.85 12.93 2.68
CA ASN A 85 -13.27 12.54 2.75
C ASN A 85 -13.63 11.77 4.01
N ILE A 86 -12.64 11.44 4.86
CA ILE A 86 -12.82 10.60 6.05
C ILE A 86 -12.53 11.37 7.35
N THR A 87 -11.76 12.47 7.29
CA THR A 87 -11.66 13.51 8.33
C THR A 87 -12.72 14.58 8.15
#